data_AF-A0A137S9S3-F1
#
_entry.id   AF-A0A137S9S3-F1
#
_cell.length_a   1.000
_cell.length_b   1.000
_cell.length_c   1.000
_cell.angle_alpha   90.00
_cell.angle_beta   90.00
_cell.angle_gamma   90.00
#
_symmetry.space_group_name_H-M   'P 1'
#
loop_
_entity.id
_entity.type
_entity.pdbx_description
1 polymer ?
#
loop_
_entity_poly.entity_id
_entity_poly.type
_entity_poly.pdbx_seq_one_letter_code
_entity_poly.pdbx_strand_id
1 'polypeptide(L)'
;MRLLGIPTVRDRIVQQCLANIMTPIFDPNLHPSSYGYRVGRSCHQAISKATLFIRKYSKQHVVDMDLSKCFDMLDHDLIIKFVLKRIVDGSILSLIRQFLKSGVMVGAHWQESVIGSPQGGVISPLLANIYLDEFDQEMIKRQHRIVRYADDILIFCTSKKGADNALKAASHILEVTLKLKVNERKTHIAHSGTGIKLLGVEIYTSYTKLQEKKLSAFKVKVKELTKRNGGVNLATVLKRLNPVLRGSVNYFKIANITTILKKLAPWVRRRLRAVQLR
;
A
#
# COMPACT_ATOMS: atom_id res chain seq x y z
N MET A 1 -14.42 -3.38 -9.68
CA MET A 1 -13.62 -2.87 -10.81
C MET A 1 -12.95 -1.58 -10.34
N ARG A 2 -11.64 -1.40 -10.56
CA ARG A 2 -10.90 -0.18 -10.16
C ARG A 2 -10.75 0.69 -11.41
N LEU A 3 -11.36 1.87 -11.42
CA LEU A 3 -11.28 2.79 -12.56
C LEU A 3 -9.87 3.40 -12.58
N LEU A 4 -9.18 3.31 -13.72
CA LEU A 4 -7.85 3.89 -13.89
C LEU A 4 -7.96 5.09 -14.85
N GLY A 5 -7.56 6.27 -14.37
CA GLY A 5 -7.38 7.45 -15.21
C GLY A 5 -5.94 7.46 -15.71
N ILE A 6 -5.70 6.89 -16.90
CA ILE A 6 -4.37 6.88 -17.51
C ILE A 6 -4.17 8.22 -18.26
N PRO A 7 -3.25 9.09 -17.81
CA PRO A 7 -3.00 10.36 -18.48
C PRO A 7 -2.32 10.15 -19.84
N THR A 8 -2.36 11.17 -20.69
CA THR A 8 -1.61 11.15 -21.95
C THR A 8 -0.11 11.02 -21.70
N VAL A 9 0.67 10.58 -22.69
CA VAL A 9 2.13 10.47 -22.56
C VAL A 9 2.74 11.82 -22.17
N ARG A 10 2.29 12.91 -22.81
CA ARG A 10 2.74 14.27 -22.50
C ARG A 10 2.47 14.64 -21.05
N ASP A 11 1.27 14.39 -20.56
CA ASP A 11 0.90 14.70 -19.17
C ASP A 11 1.73 13.88 -18.18
N ARG A 12 1.99 12.61 -18.48
CA ARG A 12 2.84 11.76 -17.63
C ARG A 12 4.27 12.29 -17.54
N ILE A 13 4.82 12.82 -18.63
CA ILE A 13 6.16 13.44 -18.61
C ILE A 13 6.15 14.67 -17.71
N VAL A 14 5.18 15.58 -17.88
CA VAL A 14 5.10 16.79 -17.05
C VAL A 14 4.86 16.45 -15.58
N GLN A 15 3.97 15.50 -15.29
CA GLN A 15 3.72 15.02 -13.93
C GLN A 15 4.97 14.37 -13.32
N GLN A 16 5.74 13.60 -14.08
CA GLN A 16 6.99 13.00 -13.59
C GLN A 16 8.06 14.04 -13.32
N CYS A 17 8.22 15.04 -14.20
CA CYS A 17 9.14 16.16 -13.99
C CYS A 17 8.78 16.90 -12.70
N LEU A 18 7.50 17.22 -12.51
CA LEU A 18 7.03 17.89 -11.31
C LEU A 18 7.24 17.03 -10.05
N ALA A 19 6.94 15.73 -10.11
CA ALA A 19 7.19 14.80 -9.01
C ALA A 19 8.67 14.74 -8.62
N ASN A 20 9.59 14.74 -9.61
CA ASN A 20 11.03 14.74 -9.35
C ASN A 20 11.50 16.00 -8.63
N ILE A 21 10.91 17.16 -8.95
CA ILE A 21 11.23 18.44 -8.30
C ILE A 21 10.64 18.48 -6.88
N MET A 22 9.40 18.03 -6.70
CA MET A 22 8.69 18.10 -5.42
C MET A 22 9.18 17.04 -4.41
N THR A 23 9.55 15.85 -4.84
CA THR A 23 9.97 14.75 -3.95
C THR A 23 11.07 15.17 -2.95
N PRO A 24 12.21 15.77 -3.35
CA PRO A 24 13.25 16.18 -2.41
C PRO A 24 12.81 17.28 -1.44
N ILE A 25 11.76 18.05 -1.76
CA ILE A 25 11.21 19.12 -0.89
C ILE A 25 10.34 18.50 0.21
N PHE A 26 9.51 17.50 -0.13
CA PHE A 26 8.54 16.92 0.79
C PHE A 26 9.07 15.66 1.51
N ASP A 27 9.66 14.71 0.80
CA ASP A 27 9.97 13.37 1.33
C ASP A 27 10.82 13.39 2.61
N PRO A 28 11.87 14.22 2.75
CA PRO A 28 12.68 14.25 3.97
C PRO A 28 11.89 14.60 5.23
N ASN A 29 10.80 15.37 5.10
CA ASN A 29 9.98 15.84 6.21
C ASN A 29 8.78 14.92 6.50
N LEU A 30 8.49 13.96 5.60
CA LEU A 30 7.40 13.01 5.81
C LEU A 30 7.68 12.11 7.01
N HIS A 31 6.61 11.73 7.70
CA HIS A 31 6.68 10.92 8.90
C HIS A 31 7.53 9.65 8.70
N PRO A 32 8.45 9.32 9.63
CA PRO A 32 9.43 8.24 9.45
C PRO A 32 8.79 6.84 9.40
N SER A 33 7.56 6.68 9.89
CA SER A 33 6.78 5.44 9.77
C SER A 33 5.79 5.44 8.60
N SER A 34 5.91 6.39 7.66
CA SER A 34 5.27 6.31 6.35
C SER A 34 6.24 5.70 5.35
N TYR A 35 5.82 4.61 4.68
CA TYR A 35 6.69 3.81 3.80
C TYR A 35 6.21 3.74 2.36
N GLY A 36 4.90 3.87 2.11
CA GLY A 36 4.34 3.68 0.77
C GLY A 36 4.80 4.76 -0.20
N TYR A 37 5.15 4.39 -1.42
CA TYR A 37 5.52 5.29 -2.53
C TYR A 37 6.73 6.20 -2.27
N ARG A 38 7.60 5.85 -1.31
CA ARG A 38 8.78 6.65 -0.97
C ARG A 38 10.07 5.97 -1.43
N VAL A 39 11.01 6.78 -1.91
CA VAL A 39 12.33 6.30 -2.33
C VAL A 39 13.09 5.78 -1.11
N GLY A 40 13.75 4.63 -1.24
CA GLY A 40 14.50 4.00 -0.13
C GLY A 40 13.63 3.40 0.98
N ARG A 41 12.29 3.44 0.83
CA ARG A 41 11.35 2.79 1.75
C ARG A 41 10.73 1.55 1.13
N SER A 42 10.52 0.50 1.93
CA SER A 42 10.01 -0.78 1.42
C SER A 42 8.94 -1.40 2.31
N CYS A 43 8.16 -2.32 1.72
CA CYS A 43 7.20 -3.14 2.47
C CYS A 43 7.86 -3.88 3.64
N HIS A 44 9.10 -4.34 3.45
CA HIS A 44 9.84 -5.06 4.48
C HIS A 44 10.14 -4.18 5.68
N GLN A 45 10.53 -2.91 5.45
CA GLN A 45 10.74 -1.98 6.55
C GLN A 45 9.45 -1.71 7.34
N ALA A 46 8.31 -1.55 6.66
CA ALA A 46 7.01 -1.39 7.32
C ALA A 46 6.66 -2.61 8.20
N ILE A 47 6.81 -3.83 7.66
CA ILE A 47 6.60 -5.09 8.39
C ILE A 47 7.57 -5.20 9.58
N SER A 48 8.84 -4.87 9.40
CA SER A 48 9.83 -4.88 10.47
C SER A 48 9.49 -3.88 11.58
N LYS A 49 9.02 -2.67 11.24
CA LYS A 49 8.60 -1.66 12.21
C LYS A 49 7.36 -2.11 13.00
N ALA A 50 6.36 -2.67 12.32
CA ALA A 50 5.17 -3.24 12.95
C ALA A 50 5.55 -4.38 13.90
N THR A 51 6.44 -5.27 13.46
CA THR A 51 6.97 -6.38 14.26
C THR A 51 7.70 -5.85 15.50
N LEU A 52 8.54 -4.82 15.36
CA LEU A 52 9.24 -4.18 16.47
C LEU A 52 8.25 -3.64 17.51
N PHE A 53 7.19 -2.95 17.09
CA PHE A 53 6.18 -2.41 18.00
C PHE A 53 5.43 -3.48 18.78
N ILE A 54 5.03 -4.56 18.12
CA ILE A 54 4.34 -5.68 18.76
C ILE A 54 5.26 -6.39 19.75
N ARG A 55 6.47 -6.76 19.32
CA ARG A 55 7.33 -7.70 20.06
C ARG A 55 8.24 -7.04 21.08
N LYS A 56 8.90 -5.93 20.69
CA LYS A 56 9.87 -5.25 21.57
C LYS A 56 9.17 -4.29 22.54
N TYR A 57 8.07 -3.69 22.12
CA TYR A 57 7.37 -2.66 22.90
C TYR A 57 6.01 -3.11 23.42
N SER A 58 5.68 -4.40 23.27
CA SER A 58 4.46 -5.02 23.80
C SER A 58 3.18 -4.28 23.41
N LYS A 59 3.14 -3.69 22.21
CA LYS A 59 1.94 -3.01 21.68
C LYS A 59 1.09 -3.99 20.88
N GLN A 60 0.36 -4.81 21.61
CA GLN A 60 -0.34 -5.98 21.08
C GLN A 60 -1.74 -5.67 20.55
N HIS A 61 -2.31 -4.52 20.93
CA HIS A 61 -3.58 -4.04 20.38
C HIS A 61 -3.32 -3.11 19.21
N VAL A 62 -3.83 -3.44 18.02
CA VAL A 62 -3.58 -2.68 16.81
C VAL A 62 -4.90 -2.25 16.20
N VAL A 63 -5.05 -0.95 15.95
CA VAL A 63 -6.13 -0.44 15.12
C VAL A 63 -5.69 -0.61 13.67
N ASP A 64 -6.40 -1.44 12.92
CA ASP A 64 -6.23 -1.63 11.49
C ASP A 64 -7.26 -0.77 10.77
N MET A 65 -6.82 0.29 10.10
CA MET A 65 -7.68 1.25 9.40
C MET A 65 -7.49 1.14 7.89
N ASP A 66 -8.61 0.99 7.18
CA ASP A 66 -8.69 0.98 5.71
C ASP A 66 -9.45 2.24 5.26
N LEU A 67 -8.82 3.05 4.42
CA LEU A 67 -9.45 4.23 3.82
C LEU A 67 -10.28 3.80 2.61
N SER A 68 -11.57 4.14 2.60
CA SER A 68 -12.44 3.83 1.47
C SER A 68 -12.05 4.68 0.26
N LYS A 69 -11.52 4.06 -0.79
CA LYS A 69 -11.20 4.76 -2.05
C LYS A 69 -10.35 6.03 -1.81
N CYS A 70 -9.30 5.93 -1.00
CA CYS A 70 -8.52 7.10 -0.54
C CYS A 70 -8.16 8.09 -1.64
N PHE A 71 -7.68 7.62 -2.79
CA PHE A 71 -7.31 8.47 -3.92
C PHE A 71 -8.51 9.19 -4.56
N ASP A 72 -9.71 8.60 -4.53
CA ASP A 72 -10.91 9.14 -5.16
C ASP A 72 -11.59 10.20 -4.26
N MET A 73 -11.17 10.31 -2.98
CA MET A 73 -11.77 11.21 -1.99
C MET A 73 -10.85 12.35 -1.53
N LEU A 74 -9.64 12.46 -2.10
CA LEU A 74 -8.73 13.55 -1.72
C LEU A 74 -9.33 14.91 -2.10
N ASP A 75 -9.49 15.80 -1.12
CA ASP A 75 -9.99 17.16 -1.33
C ASP A 75 -8.90 18.01 -1.99
N HIS A 76 -9.22 18.61 -3.14
CA HIS A 76 -8.25 19.37 -3.93
C HIS A 76 -7.73 20.60 -3.21
N ASP A 77 -8.59 21.31 -2.49
CA ASP A 77 -8.20 22.53 -1.79
C ASP A 77 -7.31 22.20 -0.59
N LEU A 78 -7.55 21.08 0.09
CA LEU A 78 -6.64 20.56 1.12
C LEU A 78 -5.29 20.13 0.52
N ILE A 79 -5.26 19.43 -0.62
CA ILE A 79 -3.99 19.11 -1.31
C ILE A 79 -3.19 20.39 -1.58
N ILE A 80 -3.83 21.39 -2.22
CA ILE A 80 -3.18 22.65 -2.55
C ILE A 80 -2.71 23.37 -1.28
N LYS A 81 -3.53 23.40 -0.23
CA LYS A 81 -3.18 23.97 1.08
C LYS A 81 -1.96 23.30 1.71
N PHE A 82 -1.83 21.98 1.61
CA PHE A 82 -0.68 21.26 2.18
C PHE A 82 0.57 21.41 1.34
N VAL A 83 0.46 21.46 0.01
CA VAL A 83 1.58 21.78 -0.88
C VAL A 83 2.09 23.20 -0.62
N LEU A 84 1.17 24.15 -0.42
CA LEU A 84 1.46 25.55 -0.09
C LEU A 84 2.35 25.74 1.13
N LYS A 85 2.37 24.79 2.08
CA LYS A 85 3.23 24.85 3.27
C LYS A 85 4.74 24.82 2.94
N ARG A 86 5.11 24.34 1.75
CA ARG A 86 6.52 24.20 1.32
C ARG A 86 6.80 24.84 -0.03
N ILE A 87 5.79 24.97 -0.90
CA ILE A 87 5.93 25.55 -2.24
C ILE A 87 4.95 26.71 -2.37
N VAL A 88 5.47 27.93 -2.49
CA VAL A 88 4.67 29.17 -2.63
C VAL A 88 4.49 29.56 -4.11
N ASP A 89 5.22 28.91 -5.02
CA ASP A 89 5.15 29.19 -6.46
C ASP A 89 3.75 28.93 -7.04
N GLY A 90 3.07 30.01 -7.43
CA GLY A 90 1.73 29.98 -7.99
C GLY A 90 1.61 29.20 -9.30
N SER A 91 2.68 29.13 -10.09
CA SER A 91 2.69 28.38 -11.36
C SER A 91 2.62 26.87 -11.12
N ILE A 92 3.38 26.38 -10.14
CA ILE A 92 3.37 24.96 -9.71
C ILE A 92 2.00 24.62 -9.11
N LEU A 93 1.46 25.47 -8.25
CA LEU A 93 0.16 25.25 -7.62
C LEU A 93 -0.97 25.24 -8.65
N SER A 94 -0.93 26.15 -9.63
CA SER A 94 -1.86 26.17 -10.75
C SER A 94 -1.77 24.88 -11.57
N LEU A 95 -0.56 24.41 -11.86
CA LEU A 95 -0.34 23.17 -12.61
C LEU A 95 -0.86 21.93 -11.85
N ILE A 96 -0.64 21.84 -10.54
CA ILE A 96 -1.22 20.78 -9.70
C ILE A 96 -2.75 20.84 -9.74
N ARG A 97 -3.32 22.04 -9.59
CA ARG A 97 -4.78 22.23 -9.66
C ARG A 97 -5.34 21.80 -11.02
N GLN A 98 -4.62 22.07 -12.12
CA GLN A 98 -4.99 21.59 -13.46
C GLN A 98 -4.99 20.06 -13.54
N PHE A 99 -3.95 19.39 -13.02
CA PHE A 99 -3.91 17.92 -12.99
C PHE A 99 -5.00 17.28 -12.13
N LEU A 100 -5.40 17.94 -11.05
CA LEU A 100 -6.49 17.46 -10.20
C LEU A 100 -7.86 17.64 -10.86
N LYS A 101 -8.06 18.75 -11.59
CA LYS A 101 -9.31 19.08 -12.27
C LYS A 101 -9.48 18.47 -13.67
N SER A 102 -8.44 17.89 -14.26
CA SER A 102 -8.44 17.43 -15.66
C SER A 102 -9.47 16.33 -15.99
N GLY A 103 -10.23 15.85 -14.99
CA GLY A 103 -11.33 14.91 -15.19
C GLY A 103 -10.85 13.49 -15.45
N VAL A 104 -11.80 12.57 -15.57
CA VAL A 104 -11.56 11.21 -16.04
C VAL A 104 -12.49 10.91 -17.22
N MET A 105 -11.97 10.25 -18.24
CA MET A 105 -12.77 9.74 -19.34
C MET A 105 -13.34 8.38 -18.92
N VAL A 106 -14.67 8.27 -18.79
CA VAL A 106 -15.35 7.00 -18.49
C VAL A 106 -16.10 6.56 -19.74
N GLY A 107 -15.55 5.58 -20.46
CA GLY A 107 -16.05 5.21 -21.79
C GLY A 107 -15.69 6.28 -22.82
N ALA A 108 -16.70 6.88 -23.47
CA ALA A 108 -16.53 7.99 -24.41
C ALA A 108 -17.00 9.34 -23.84
N HIS A 109 -17.34 9.40 -22.55
CA HIS A 109 -17.85 10.60 -21.90
C HIS A 109 -16.84 11.15 -20.91
N TRP A 110 -16.55 12.45 -21.04
CA TRP A 110 -15.73 13.18 -20.09
C TRP A 110 -16.54 13.46 -18.83
N GLN A 111 -15.96 13.16 -17.67
CA GLN A 111 -16.54 13.51 -16.37
C GLN A 111 -15.57 14.41 -15.62
N GLU A 112 -16.08 15.53 -15.10
CA GLU A 112 -15.31 16.43 -14.25
C GLU A 112 -14.89 15.70 -12.95
N SER A 113 -13.65 15.89 -12.53
CA SER A 113 -13.15 15.36 -11.27
C SER A 113 -13.27 16.45 -10.20
N VAL A 114 -14.39 16.48 -9.49
CA VAL A 114 -14.64 17.45 -8.41
C VAL A 114 -13.87 17.08 -7.13
N ILE A 115 -13.58 15.80 -6.92
CA ILE A 115 -12.80 15.25 -5.80
C ILE A 115 -11.87 14.14 -6.28
N GLY A 116 -10.80 13.90 -5.52
CA GLY A 116 -9.84 12.83 -5.78
C GLY A 116 -8.71 13.18 -6.75
N SER A 117 -7.66 12.36 -6.75
CA SER A 117 -6.56 12.43 -7.72
C SER A 117 -6.74 11.30 -8.75
N PRO A 118 -6.52 11.54 -10.06
CA PRO A 118 -6.64 10.50 -11.07
C PRO A 118 -5.83 9.26 -10.67
N GLN A 119 -6.50 8.11 -10.47
CA GLN A 119 -5.84 6.85 -10.19
C GLN A 119 -5.06 6.41 -11.44
N GLY A 120 -3.78 6.73 -11.49
CA GLY A 120 -2.93 6.54 -12.67
C GLY A 120 -2.02 7.72 -13.00
N GLY A 121 -2.28 8.89 -12.38
CA GLY A 121 -1.35 10.02 -12.40
C GLY A 121 -0.02 9.67 -11.72
N VAL A 122 1.09 10.02 -12.36
CA VAL A 122 2.45 9.74 -11.87
C VAL A 122 2.73 10.49 -10.57
N ILE A 123 2.14 11.68 -10.41
CA ILE A 123 2.28 12.53 -9.23
C ILE A 123 1.32 12.17 -8.09
N SER A 124 0.23 11.44 -8.37
CA SER A 124 -0.81 11.07 -7.39
C SER A 124 -0.25 10.42 -6.12
N PRO A 125 0.74 9.50 -6.16
CA PRO A 125 1.31 8.91 -4.96
C PRO A 125 2.01 9.90 -4.03
N LEU A 126 2.70 10.90 -4.60
CA LEU A 126 3.36 11.95 -3.83
C LEU A 126 2.30 12.85 -3.16
N LEU A 127 1.28 13.27 -3.91
CA LEU A 127 0.19 14.10 -3.37
C LEU A 127 -0.56 13.38 -2.25
N ALA A 128 -0.84 12.08 -2.41
CA ALA A 128 -1.46 11.29 -1.35
C ALA A 128 -0.60 11.21 -0.09
N ASN A 129 0.73 11.09 -0.25
CA ASN A 129 1.63 11.11 0.90
C ASN A 129 1.68 12.48 1.59
N ILE A 130 1.73 13.58 0.85
CA ILE A 130 1.67 14.94 1.40
C ILE A 130 0.35 15.14 2.18
N TYR A 131 -0.76 14.66 1.61
CA TYR A 131 -2.07 14.76 2.24
C TYR A 131 -2.18 13.98 3.54
N LEU A 132 -1.75 12.72 3.53
CA LEU A 132 -1.81 11.85 4.70
C LEU A 132 -0.72 12.13 5.72
N ASP A 133 0.32 12.92 5.38
CA ASP A 133 1.32 13.33 6.36
C ASP A 133 0.68 14.19 7.45
N GLU A 134 -0.33 15.01 7.16
CA GLU A 134 -1.04 15.76 8.19
C GLU A 134 -1.64 14.86 9.26
N PHE A 135 -2.22 13.72 8.85
CA PHE A 135 -2.67 12.69 9.78
C PHE A 135 -1.49 12.11 10.56
N ASP A 136 -0.41 11.73 9.87
CA ASP A 136 0.76 11.13 10.50
C ASP A 136 1.39 12.07 11.56
N GLN A 137 1.48 13.36 11.26
CA GLN A 137 2.00 14.41 12.13
C GLN A 137 1.09 14.67 13.33
N GLU A 138 -0.23 14.61 13.17
CA GLU A 138 -1.15 14.70 14.31
C GLU A 138 -1.07 13.46 15.21
N MET A 139 -0.87 12.28 14.63
CA MET A 139 -0.72 11.05 15.41
C MET A 139 0.58 11.02 16.22
N ILE A 140 1.70 11.52 15.67
CA ILE A 140 2.95 11.64 16.43
C ILE A 140 2.84 12.69 17.56
N LYS A 141 2.16 13.82 17.34
CA LYS A 141 1.89 14.81 18.41
C LYS A 141 1.10 14.21 19.57
N ARG A 142 0.18 13.30 19.28
CA ARG A 142 -0.61 12.53 20.25
C ARG A 142 0.15 11.32 20.83
N GLN A 143 1.43 11.16 20.51
CA GLN A 143 2.31 10.07 20.94
C GLN A 143 1.83 8.67 20.52
N HIS A 144 1.03 8.59 19.45
CA HIS A 144 0.64 7.31 18.88
C HIS A 144 1.76 6.74 18.01
N ARG A 145 1.92 5.41 18.08
CA ARG A 145 2.88 4.70 17.22
C ARG A 145 2.15 4.15 16.03
N ILE A 146 2.46 4.68 14.85
CA ILE A 146 1.81 4.27 13.61
C ILE A 146 2.79 3.58 12.66
N VAL A 147 2.25 2.76 11.76
CA VAL A 147 2.90 2.31 10.54
C VAL A 147 1.90 2.54 9.42
N ARG A 148 2.27 3.35 8.43
CA ARG A 148 1.46 3.61 7.24
C ARG A 148 2.15 3.12 5.98
N TYR A 149 1.42 2.38 5.16
CA TYR A 149 1.85 2.01 3.83
C TYR A 149 0.75 2.38 2.83
N ALA A 150 0.95 3.49 2.11
CA ALA A 150 -0.09 4.09 1.27
C ALA A 150 -1.35 4.41 2.09
N ASP A 151 -2.45 3.71 1.82
CA ASP A 151 -3.76 3.79 2.46
C ASP A 151 -3.93 2.83 3.65
N ASP A 152 -3.07 1.81 3.79
CA ASP A 152 -3.08 0.90 4.94
C ASP A 152 -2.45 1.62 6.15
N ILE A 153 -3.25 1.87 7.19
CA ILE A 153 -2.81 2.55 8.43
C ILE A 153 -2.97 1.60 9.62
N LEU A 154 -1.87 1.35 10.32
CA LEU A 154 -1.87 0.61 11.58
C LEU A 154 -1.46 1.50 12.75
N ILE A 155 -2.24 1.50 13.83
CA ILE A 155 -1.93 2.23 15.07
C ILE A 155 -1.72 1.24 16.21
N PHE A 156 -0.56 1.29 16.86
CA PHE A 156 -0.13 0.31 17.86
C PHE A 156 -0.32 0.84 19.29
N CYS A 157 -1.08 0.10 20.08
CA CYS A 157 -1.50 0.43 21.43
C CYS A 157 -1.17 -0.70 22.41
N THR A 158 -0.98 -0.34 23.68
CA THR A 158 -0.67 -1.30 24.75
C THR A 158 -1.92 -1.96 25.32
N SER A 159 -3.06 -1.27 25.32
CA SER A 159 -4.34 -1.77 25.86
C SER A 159 -5.47 -1.60 24.84
N LYS A 160 -6.50 -2.42 24.98
CA LYS A 160 -7.72 -2.32 24.16
C LYS A 160 -8.38 -0.94 24.27
N LYS A 161 -8.56 -0.42 25.49
CA LYS A 161 -9.11 0.93 25.73
C LYS A 161 -8.27 2.02 25.06
N GLY A 162 -6.94 1.86 25.04
CA GLY A 162 -6.05 2.76 24.30
C GLY A 162 -6.26 2.69 22.80
N ALA A 163 -6.50 1.50 22.24
CA ALA A 163 -6.82 1.31 20.84
C ALA A 163 -8.20 1.90 20.48
N ASP A 164 -9.21 1.75 21.34
CA ASP A 164 -10.53 2.37 21.15
C ASP A 164 -10.43 3.91 21.10
N ASN A 165 -9.66 4.51 22.02
CA ASN A 165 -9.41 5.95 22.02
C ASN A 165 -8.62 6.40 20.79
N ALA A 166 -7.60 5.64 20.40
CA ALA A 166 -6.81 5.93 19.21
C ALA A 166 -7.66 5.85 17.93
N LEU A 167 -8.55 4.86 17.82
CA LEU A 167 -9.48 4.73 16.71
C LEU A 167 -10.41 5.95 16.62
N LYS A 168 -11.02 6.37 17.74
CA LYS A 168 -11.89 7.57 17.76
C LYS A 168 -11.14 8.83 17.33
N ALA A 169 -9.93 9.03 17.87
CA ALA A 169 -9.10 10.18 17.51
C ALA A 169 -8.69 10.15 16.05
N ALA A 170 -8.24 8.98 15.55
CA ALA A 170 -7.81 8.82 14.17
C ALA A 170 -8.97 9.01 13.18
N SER A 171 -10.14 8.43 13.44
CA SER A 171 -11.33 8.62 12.62
C SER A 171 -11.75 10.09 12.59
N HIS A 172 -11.72 10.78 13.73
CA HIS A 172 -12.03 12.22 13.77
C HIS A 172 -11.07 13.05 12.91
N ILE A 173 -9.76 12.79 12.97
CA ILE A 173 -8.78 13.52 12.16
C ILE A 173 -9.00 13.22 10.66
N LEU A 174 -9.20 11.95 10.31
CA LEU A 174 -9.39 11.53 8.92
C LEU A 174 -10.69 12.11 8.33
N GLU A 175 -11.80 12.07 9.06
CA GLU A 175 -13.11 12.50 8.56
C GLU A 175 -13.33 14.00 8.67
N VAL A 176 -12.94 14.64 9.78
CA VAL A 176 -13.23 16.06 10.02
C VAL A 176 -12.13 16.95 9.44
N THR A 177 -10.87 16.65 9.72
CA THR A 177 -9.75 17.48 9.25
C THR A 177 -9.41 17.19 7.80
N LEU A 178 -9.38 15.91 7.43
CA LEU A 178 -8.97 15.46 6.11
C LEU A 178 -10.13 15.09 5.17
N LYS A 179 -11.39 15.18 5.62
CA LYS A 179 -12.57 14.89 4.78
C LYS A 179 -12.53 13.52 4.07
N LEU A 180 -11.81 12.55 4.63
CA LEU A 180 -11.71 11.18 4.11
C LEU A 180 -12.66 10.25 4.85
N LYS A 181 -13.39 9.42 4.10
CA LYS A 181 -14.30 8.43 4.68
C LYS A 181 -13.56 7.16 5.10
N VAL A 182 -13.65 6.81 6.38
CA VAL A 182 -13.08 5.56 6.90
C VAL A 182 -13.99 4.37 6.51
N ASN A 183 -13.40 3.23 6.16
CA ASN A 183 -14.16 2.01 5.90
C ASN A 183 -14.48 1.30 7.21
N GLU A 184 -15.63 1.60 7.82
CA GLU A 184 -16.04 0.99 9.10
C GLU A 184 -16.11 -0.54 9.07
N ARG A 185 -16.41 -1.15 7.91
CA ARG A 185 -16.50 -2.61 7.80
C ARG A 185 -15.16 -3.32 7.84
N LYS A 186 -14.11 -2.65 7.34
CA LYS A 186 -12.76 -3.19 7.34
C LYS A 186 -11.91 -2.67 8.48
N THR A 187 -12.27 -1.51 9.02
CA THR A 187 -11.58 -0.91 10.15
C THR A 187 -11.95 -1.66 11.41
N HIS A 188 -10.96 -2.20 12.11
CA HIS A 188 -11.20 -2.99 13.31
C HIS A 188 -9.99 -2.96 14.25
N ILE A 189 -10.24 -3.28 15.51
CA ILE A 189 -9.17 -3.49 16.48
C ILE A 189 -8.80 -4.96 16.47
N ALA A 190 -7.55 -5.24 16.11
CA ALA A 190 -6.97 -6.57 16.11
C ALA A 190 -6.00 -6.73 17.29
N HIS A 191 -5.73 -7.99 17.65
CA HIS A 191 -4.75 -8.33 18.69
C HIS A 191 -3.65 -9.19 18.08
N SER A 192 -2.40 -9.01 18.51
CA SER A 192 -1.26 -9.77 17.97
C SER A 192 -1.33 -11.28 18.26
N GLY A 193 -2.20 -11.72 19.18
CA GLY A 193 -2.51 -13.12 19.40
C GLY A 193 -3.31 -13.77 18.25
N THR A 194 -4.18 -13.02 17.58
CA THR A 194 -4.95 -13.50 16.42
C THR A 194 -4.24 -13.23 15.08
N GLY A 195 -3.21 -12.38 15.10
CA GLY A 195 -2.34 -12.07 13.97
C GLY A 195 -2.77 -10.77 13.27
N ILE A 196 -1.83 -9.84 13.15
CA ILE A 196 -2.04 -8.54 12.50
C ILE A 196 -1.71 -8.65 11.01
N LYS A 197 -2.69 -8.40 10.15
CA LYS A 197 -2.51 -8.47 8.70
C LYS A 197 -1.83 -7.20 8.20
N LEU A 198 -0.74 -7.36 7.45
CA LEU A 198 -0.06 -6.23 6.80
C LEU A 198 0.68 -6.72 5.55
N LEU A 199 0.46 -6.08 4.40
CA LEU A 199 1.26 -6.27 3.17
C LEU A 199 1.48 -7.74 2.73
N GLY A 200 0.49 -8.60 3.00
CA GLY A 200 0.51 -10.02 2.64
C GLY A 200 1.09 -10.96 3.69
N VAL A 201 1.46 -10.47 4.87
CA VAL A 201 1.86 -11.28 6.03
C VAL A 201 0.89 -11.10 7.20
N GLU A 202 0.98 -12.00 8.17
CA GLU A 202 0.28 -11.95 9.46
C GLU A 202 1.33 -11.92 10.57
N ILE A 203 1.36 -10.86 11.35
CA ILE A 203 2.36 -10.63 12.39
C ILE A 203 1.76 -11.04 13.72
N TYR A 204 2.33 -12.08 14.33
CA TYR A 204 2.01 -12.54 15.68
C TYR A 204 3.05 -12.05 16.69
N THR A 205 2.71 -12.20 17.97
CA THR A 205 3.59 -11.85 19.11
C THR A 205 4.96 -12.54 19.05
N SER A 206 5.05 -13.77 18.55
CA SER A 206 6.32 -14.52 18.50
C SER A 206 6.83 -14.81 17.08
N TYR A 207 5.97 -14.85 16.07
CA TYR A 207 6.36 -15.19 14.69
C TYR A 207 5.55 -14.43 13.64
N THR A 208 6.00 -14.47 12.39
CA THR A 208 5.30 -13.86 11.25
C THR A 208 4.95 -14.96 10.26
N LYS A 209 3.70 -15.02 9.79
CA LYS A 209 3.19 -16.03 8.85
C LYS A 209 2.83 -15.37 7.51
N LEU A 210 2.85 -16.14 6.43
CA LEU A 210 2.31 -15.74 5.13
C LEU A 210 0.77 -15.83 5.13
N GLN A 211 0.08 -14.80 4.62
CA GLN A 211 -1.37 -14.84 4.44
C GLN A 211 -1.78 -15.93 3.43
N GLU A 212 -2.82 -16.69 3.78
CA GLU A 212 -3.29 -17.82 2.97
C GLU A 212 -3.79 -17.39 1.59
N LYS A 213 -4.43 -16.22 1.50
CA LYS A 213 -4.87 -15.64 0.23
C LYS A 213 -3.70 -15.42 -0.74
N LYS A 214 -2.54 -14.98 -0.25
CA LYS A 214 -1.34 -14.78 -1.07
C LYS A 214 -0.72 -16.10 -1.51
N LEU A 215 -0.70 -17.10 -0.62
CA LEU A 215 -0.28 -18.46 -0.96
C LEU A 215 -1.17 -19.09 -2.04
N SER A 216 -2.48 -18.92 -1.93
CA SER A 216 -3.45 -19.41 -2.91
C SER A 216 -3.28 -18.72 -4.26
N ALA A 217 -3.13 -17.39 -4.29
CA ALA A 217 -2.86 -16.64 -5.52
C ALA A 217 -1.55 -17.08 -6.18
N PHE A 218 -0.50 -17.32 -5.39
CA PHE A 218 0.77 -17.87 -5.90
C PHE A 218 0.58 -19.25 -6.54
N LYS A 219 -0.16 -20.16 -5.88
CA LYS A 219 -0.47 -21.48 -6.45
C LYS A 219 -1.24 -21.35 -7.77
N VAL A 220 -2.22 -20.45 -7.87
CA VAL A 220 -2.96 -20.19 -9.11
C VAL A 220 -2.00 -19.74 -10.22
N LYS A 221 -1.13 -18.76 -9.96
CA LYS A 221 -0.15 -18.29 -10.94
C LYS A 221 0.80 -19.41 -11.40
N VAL A 222 1.27 -20.27 -10.49
CA VAL A 222 2.08 -21.44 -10.86
C VAL A 222 1.27 -22.41 -11.73
N LYS A 223 -0.02 -22.63 -11.44
CA LYS A 223 -0.88 -23.49 -12.27
C LYS A 223 -1.03 -22.95 -13.69
N GLU A 224 -1.20 -21.65 -13.84
CA GLU A 224 -1.32 -20.99 -15.15
C GLU A 224 -0.05 -21.11 -15.99
N LEU A 225 1.13 -20.96 -15.36
CA LEU A 225 2.43 -21.10 -16.02
C LEU A 225 2.78 -22.55 -16.35
N THR A 226 2.16 -23.51 -15.67
CA THR A 226 2.39 -24.95 -15.86
C THR A 226 1.10 -25.64 -16.32
N LYS A 227 0.38 -25.01 -17.26
CA LYS A 227 -0.81 -25.60 -17.90
C LYS A 227 -0.39 -26.85 -18.66
N ARG A 228 -1.16 -27.93 -18.48
CA ARG A 228 -0.93 -29.18 -19.22
C ARG A 228 -1.11 -28.95 -20.72
N ASN A 229 -2.12 -28.19 -21.12
CA ASN A 229 -2.47 -27.93 -22.53
C ASN A 229 -1.62 -26.82 -23.19
N GLY A 230 -0.45 -26.48 -22.65
CA GLY A 230 0.43 -25.49 -23.27
C GLY A 230 1.32 -26.14 -24.34
N GLY A 231 1.32 -25.62 -25.57
CA GLY A 231 2.23 -26.05 -26.64
C GLY A 231 3.65 -25.51 -26.49
N VAL A 232 4.16 -25.40 -25.27
CA VAL A 232 5.43 -24.69 -24.97
C VAL A 232 6.42 -25.64 -24.31
N ASN A 233 7.65 -25.68 -24.80
CA ASN A 233 8.74 -26.49 -24.23
C ASN A 233 9.00 -26.16 -22.74
N LEU A 234 9.32 -27.20 -21.96
CA LEU A 234 9.74 -27.13 -20.56
C LEU A 234 10.79 -26.03 -20.28
N ALA A 235 11.78 -25.84 -21.14
CA ALA A 235 12.80 -24.80 -20.97
C ALA A 235 12.17 -23.38 -20.90
N THR A 236 11.21 -23.10 -21.77
CA THR A 236 10.46 -21.84 -21.78
C THR A 236 9.56 -21.71 -20.56
N VAL A 237 8.94 -22.80 -20.12
CA VAL A 237 8.15 -22.83 -18.87
C VAL A 237 9.04 -22.50 -17.68
N LEU A 238 10.24 -23.08 -17.59
CA LEU A 238 11.21 -22.80 -16.52
C LEU A 238 11.69 -21.34 -16.57
N LYS A 239 11.97 -20.80 -17.75
CA LYS A 239 12.36 -19.39 -17.94
C LYS A 239 11.29 -18.42 -17.41
N ARG A 240 10.00 -18.76 -17.55
CA ARG A 240 8.88 -17.97 -17.02
C ARG A 240 8.61 -18.22 -15.54
N LEU A 241 8.77 -19.46 -15.07
CA LEU A 241 8.45 -19.85 -13.70
C LEU A 241 9.51 -19.39 -12.70
N ASN A 242 10.80 -19.51 -13.03
CA ASN A 242 11.90 -19.21 -12.12
C ASN A 242 11.85 -17.79 -11.53
N PRO A 243 11.62 -16.71 -12.31
CA PRO A 243 11.47 -15.35 -11.75
C PRO A 243 10.30 -15.25 -10.77
N VAL A 244 9.18 -15.93 -11.03
CA VAL A 244 8.01 -15.92 -10.14
C VAL A 244 8.31 -16.62 -8.82
N LEU A 245 8.99 -17.78 -8.86
CA LEU A 245 9.41 -18.49 -7.65
C LEU A 245 10.38 -17.63 -6.83
N ARG A 246 11.45 -17.14 -7.45
CA ARG A 246 12.47 -16.30 -6.79
C ARG A 246 11.88 -15.03 -6.20
N GLY A 247 11.09 -14.30 -6.98
CA GLY A 247 10.43 -13.07 -6.51
C GLY A 247 9.51 -13.32 -5.32
N SER A 248 8.75 -14.41 -5.33
CA SER A 248 7.86 -14.76 -4.22
C SER A 248 8.65 -15.11 -2.96
N VAL A 249 9.72 -15.90 -3.08
CA VAL A 249 10.60 -16.24 -1.94
C VAL A 249 11.28 -14.99 -1.39
N ASN A 250 11.86 -14.16 -2.27
CA ASN A 250 12.54 -12.93 -1.87
C ASN A 250 11.63 -11.95 -1.14
N TYR A 251 10.37 -11.83 -1.57
CA TYR A 251 9.39 -10.98 -0.89
C TYR A 251 8.94 -11.58 0.45
N PHE A 252 8.66 -12.88 0.52
CA PHE A 252 8.12 -13.49 1.74
C PHE A 252 9.18 -14.01 2.73
N LYS A 253 10.48 -13.85 2.45
CA LYS A 253 11.57 -14.24 3.35
C LYS A 253 11.51 -13.60 4.75
N ILE A 254 10.79 -12.47 4.89
CA ILE A 254 10.55 -11.80 6.17
C ILE A 254 9.60 -12.58 7.09
N ALA A 255 8.84 -13.52 6.53
CA ALA A 255 7.94 -14.40 7.27
C ALA A 255 8.54 -15.81 7.43
N ASN A 256 8.04 -16.55 8.42
CA ASN A 256 8.39 -17.95 8.61
C ASN A 256 7.70 -18.81 7.53
N ILE A 257 8.38 -18.96 6.40
CA ILE A 257 7.88 -19.68 5.22
C ILE A 257 8.54 -21.04 4.98
N THR A 258 9.53 -21.44 5.78
CA THR A 258 10.33 -22.66 5.55
C THR A 258 9.45 -23.90 5.42
N THR A 259 8.50 -24.09 6.33
CA THR A 259 7.55 -25.21 6.29
C THR A 259 6.64 -25.15 5.07
N ILE A 260 6.23 -23.95 4.66
CA ILE A 260 5.39 -23.74 3.47
C ILE A 260 6.19 -24.10 2.20
N LEU A 261 7.45 -23.67 2.10
CA LEU A 261 8.33 -23.98 0.97
C LEU A 261 8.59 -25.48 0.87
N LYS A 262 8.84 -26.17 1.99
CA LYS A 262 8.99 -27.64 2.04
C LYS A 262 7.75 -28.36 1.47
N LYS A 263 6.54 -27.85 1.73
CA LYS A 263 5.28 -28.38 1.15
C LYS A 263 5.08 -27.98 -0.31
N LEU A 264 5.49 -26.78 -0.72
CA LEU A 264 5.32 -26.28 -2.08
C LEU A 264 6.28 -26.93 -3.09
N ALA A 265 7.54 -27.17 -2.72
CA ALA A 265 8.54 -27.66 -3.66
C ALA A 265 8.18 -29.03 -4.30
N PRO A 266 7.71 -30.06 -3.56
CA PRO A 266 7.20 -31.29 -4.16
C PRO A 266 6.01 -31.06 -5.09
N TRP A 267 5.11 -30.16 -4.72
CA TRP A 267 3.93 -29.81 -5.52
C TRP A 267 4.33 -29.16 -6.85
N VAL A 268 5.28 -28.22 -6.85
CA VAL A 268 5.81 -27.60 -8.08
C VAL A 268 6.53 -28.63 -8.95
N ARG A 269 7.40 -29.48 -8.38
CA ARG A 269 8.09 -30.54 -9.12
C ARG A 269 7.13 -31.53 -9.78
N ARG A 270 6.05 -31.91 -9.08
CA ARG A 270 4.99 -32.75 -9.66
C ARG A 270 4.33 -32.09 -10.88
N ARG A 271 4.12 -30.77 -10.85
CA ARG A 271 3.54 -30.05 -11.99
C ARG A 271 4.48 -29.98 -13.18
N LEU A 272 5.77 -29.73 -12.95
CA LEU A 272 6.78 -29.74 -14.03
C LEU A 272 6.91 -31.11 -14.68
N ARG A 273 6.91 -32.20 -13.90
CA ARG A 273 6.89 -33.57 -14.43
C ARG A 273 5.69 -33.84 -15.34
N ALA A 274 4.51 -33.32 -14.98
CA ALA A 274 3.31 -33.46 -15.81
C ALA A 274 3.36 -32.65 -17.12
N VAL A 275 4.25 -31.66 -17.23
CA VAL A 275 4.50 -30.92 -18.49
C VAL A 275 5.53 -31.67 -19.35
N GLN A 276 6.48 -32.37 -18.73
CA GLN A 276 7.53 -33.14 -19.41
C GLN A 276 7.05 -34.49 -19.97
N LEU A 277 6.05 -35.12 -19.35
CA LEU A 277 5.46 -36.39 -19.81
C LEU A 277 4.49 -36.21 -21.00
N ARG A 278 4.60 -35.10 -21.72
CA ARG A 278 3.96 -34.82 -23.00
C ARG A 278 5.02 -34.86 -24.09
#